data_AF-A0A0Q9U305-F1
#
_entry.id   AF-A0A0Q9U305-F1
#
_cell.length_a   1.000
_cell.length_b   1.000
_cell.length_c   1.000
_cell.angle_alpha   90.00
_cell.angle_beta   90.00
_cell.angle_gamma   90.00
#
_symmetry.space_group_name_H-M   'P 1'
#
loop_
_entity.id
_entity.type
_entity.pdbx_description
1 polymer ?
#
loop_
_entity_poly.entity_id
_entity_poly.type
_entity_poly.pdbx_seq_one_letter_code
_entity_poly.pdbx_strand_id
1 'polypeptide(L)'
;MDYLHDLHFGVFASPDASRVHETLELAQLADVVGLDLFTVQDHPYNAKHLDTSTLLTAVAARTSSIRVAANVANLPLRPPVGLAKHIATLDVISGGRAELGLGTGAFWDAIVAAGGERRTPGEAVDALVEAIRIIRGVWGQDPDQPGARSVTLPGEHYSVRGMHAGPFPVHPVEIWLGAYKPRMLRVTAGLADGWLPSMGYADPEALPGMNAVIDEAADRAGRGPQAIRRMYNVFGSFGTGGGFLRGTADDWAEQLAALALADGMSTFVLGTDDPDVVRRYAVEVAPAVRDLVDAERARRAAGAGVGGVGAAEPSAPPASATPIDGAPLTVRATPDDGVRLSPTFPWREDDRPVTAKPEHAAYSAAEQAVPQHLVDVHDHLRGELAQLRDIVGQVRRGAISTGAARSVINTMAMRQNNWTLGAYCETYCRLVTGHHTLEDRSIFVHLRGAEPDLGPVIDRLEEEHHVISDVLEQVDDALVGLVGSESYGRAGQDALDEIQRALDLLTDTLLSHLAYEERELLHPLARHGFG
;
A
#
# COMPACT_ATOMS: atom_id res chain seq x y z
N MET A 1 6.15 6.50 21.25
CA MET A 1 4.68 6.61 21.18
C MET A 1 4.29 6.14 19.79
N ASP A 2 3.40 5.15 19.69
CA ASP A 2 2.85 4.69 18.42
C ASP A 2 1.57 5.49 18.16
N TYR A 3 1.62 6.49 17.26
CA TYR A 3 0.48 7.37 16.96
C TYR A 3 -0.62 6.68 16.12
N LEU A 4 -0.53 5.36 15.94
CA LEU A 4 -1.48 4.50 15.22
C LEU A 4 -1.71 4.91 13.77
N HIS A 5 -0.69 5.50 13.17
CA HIS A 5 -0.69 5.77 11.74
C HIS A 5 -0.42 4.50 10.95
N ASP A 6 -1.05 4.41 9.78
CA ASP A 6 -0.72 3.43 8.76
C ASP A 6 0.73 3.61 8.30
N LEU A 7 1.40 2.49 8.00
CA LEU A 7 2.80 2.49 7.58
C LEU A 7 2.91 2.65 6.07
N HIS A 8 3.62 3.70 5.65
CA HIS A 8 3.95 3.96 4.26
C HIS A 8 5.45 3.76 3.99
N PHE A 9 5.77 3.27 2.81
CA PHE A 9 7.13 3.02 2.35
C PHE A 9 7.34 3.69 1.01
N GLY A 10 8.46 4.36 0.85
CA GLY A 10 8.75 5.12 -0.36
C GLY A 10 10.20 5.08 -0.78
N VAL A 11 10.48 5.66 -1.94
CA VAL A 11 11.82 5.85 -2.47
C VAL A 11 12.12 7.33 -2.63
N PHE A 12 13.37 7.70 -2.30
CA PHE A 12 13.93 9.02 -2.52
C PHE A 12 15.02 8.90 -3.58
N ALA A 13 14.68 9.22 -4.83
CA ALA A 13 15.55 9.08 -5.98
C ALA A 13 16.31 10.37 -6.30
N SER A 14 17.47 10.22 -6.94
CA SER A 14 18.26 11.34 -7.45
C SER A 14 17.63 11.88 -8.75
N PRO A 15 17.38 13.20 -8.86
CA PRO A 15 16.85 13.81 -10.08
C PRO A 15 17.96 14.12 -11.11
N ASP A 16 18.94 13.23 -11.29
CA ASP A 16 20.10 13.47 -12.17
C ASP A 16 19.67 13.52 -13.65
N ALA A 17 19.95 14.64 -14.32
CA ALA A 17 19.60 14.88 -15.71
C ALA A 17 20.30 13.91 -16.68
N SER A 18 21.46 13.35 -16.30
CA SER A 18 22.15 12.35 -17.11
C SER A 18 21.52 10.95 -17.02
N ARG A 19 20.59 10.75 -16.08
CA ARG A 19 19.96 9.46 -15.78
C ARG A 19 18.43 9.50 -15.78
N VAL A 20 17.86 10.41 -16.57
CA VAL A 20 16.42 10.67 -16.59
C VAL A 20 15.60 9.41 -16.91
N HIS A 21 16.10 8.54 -17.80
CA HIS A 21 15.39 7.31 -18.16
C HIS A 21 15.37 6.33 -17.00
N GLU A 22 16.52 6.14 -16.34
CA GLU A 22 16.67 5.29 -15.17
C GLU A 22 15.83 5.79 -13.99
N THR A 23 15.76 7.11 -13.75
CA THR A 23 14.90 7.68 -12.71
C THR A 23 13.42 7.42 -12.97
N LEU A 24 12.98 7.53 -14.24
CA LEU A 24 11.59 7.23 -14.62
C LEU A 24 11.28 5.73 -14.52
N GLU A 25 12.21 4.86 -14.92
CA GLU A 25 12.09 3.41 -14.78
C GLU A 25 12.06 3.00 -13.31
N LEU A 26 12.88 3.61 -12.45
CA LEU A 26 12.87 3.39 -11.00
C LEU A 26 11.53 3.81 -10.39
N ALA A 27 10.94 4.90 -10.86
CA ALA A 27 9.61 5.33 -10.40
C ALA A 27 8.51 4.35 -10.79
N GLN A 28 8.57 3.81 -12.02
CA GLN A 28 7.65 2.76 -12.47
C GLN A 28 7.86 1.47 -11.69
N LEU A 29 9.11 1.10 -11.41
CA LEU A 29 9.44 -0.04 -10.57
C LEU A 29 8.84 0.13 -9.18
N ALA A 30 9.09 1.26 -8.52
CA ALA A 30 8.56 1.59 -7.19
C ALA A 30 7.03 1.50 -7.15
N ASP A 31 6.35 2.01 -8.20
CA ASP A 31 4.91 1.86 -8.36
C ASP A 31 4.52 0.38 -8.44
N VAL A 32 5.13 -0.39 -9.36
CA VAL A 32 4.82 -1.81 -9.63
C VAL A 32 5.01 -2.68 -8.39
N VAL A 33 6.09 -2.48 -7.63
CA VAL A 33 6.39 -3.27 -6.41
C VAL A 33 5.59 -2.80 -5.18
N GLY A 34 4.69 -1.82 -5.34
CA GLY A 34 3.74 -1.44 -4.31
C GLY A 34 4.28 -0.49 -3.25
N LEU A 35 5.29 0.33 -3.57
CA LEU A 35 5.67 1.45 -2.70
C LEU A 35 4.63 2.57 -2.77
N ASP A 36 4.42 3.24 -1.64
CA ASP A 36 3.38 4.25 -1.46
C ASP A 36 3.80 5.64 -1.98
N LEU A 37 5.11 5.91 -2.02
CA LEU A 37 5.64 7.25 -2.26
C LEU A 37 6.93 7.27 -3.10
N PHE A 38 6.96 8.10 -4.14
CA PHE A 38 8.15 8.44 -4.92
C PHE A 38 8.50 9.92 -4.68
N THR A 39 9.72 10.17 -4.22
CA THR A 39 10.17 11.54 -3.95
C THR A 39 11.49 11.86 -4.63
N VAL A 40 11.70 13.14 -4.93
CA VAL A 40 12.97 13.69 -5.39
C VAL A 40 13.23 15.03 -4.72
N GLN A 41 14.51 15.41 -4.62
CA GLN A 41 14.91 16.67 -4.02
C GLN A 41 14.71 17.85 -4.98
N ASP A 42 14.41 19.02 -4.43
CA ASP A 42 14.28 20.27 -5.21
C ASP A 42 15.48 21.17 -4.96
N HIS A 43 16.46 21.11 -5.86
CA HIS A 43 17.65 21.95 -5.82
C HIS A 43 17.82 22.65 -7.19
N PRO A 44 16.99 23.66 -7.52
CA PRO A 44 16.96 24.27 -8.86
C PRO A 44 18.30 24.89 -9.31
N TYR A 45 19.17 25.24 -8.36
CA TYR A 45 20.52 25.77 -8.61
C TYR A 45 21.56 24.69 -8.93
N ASN A 46 21.23 23.41 -8.77
CA ASN A 46 22.14 22.33 -9.12
C ASN A 46 22.02 22.01 -10.61
N ALA A 47 23.04 22.36 -11.39
CA ALA A 47 23.06 22.18 -12.85
C ALA A 47 22.94 20.71 -13.32
N LYS A 48 23.17 19.74 -12.43
CA LYS A 48 22.96 18.31 -12.75
C LYS A 48 21.53 17.86 -12.55
N HIS A 49 20.69 18.62 -11.84
CA HIS A 49 19.35 18.19 -11.47
C HIS A 49 18.32 18.63 -12.50
N LEU A 50 17.35 17.74 -12.74
CA LEU A 50 16.12 18.07 -13.43
C LEU A 50 15.24 19.00 -12.59
N ASP A 51 14.37 19.77 -13.24
CA ASP A 51 13.31 20.50 -12.55
C ASP A 51 12.34 19.52 -11.87
N THR A 52 12.18 19.65 -10.55
CA THR A 52 11.38 18.73 -9.74
C THR A 52 9.92 18.68 -10.15
N SER A 53 9.26 19.82 -10.40
CA SER A 53 7.83 19.83 -10.76
C SER A 53 7.58 19.15 -12.11
N THR A 54 8.47 19.40 -13.08
CA THR A 54 8.43 18.78 -14.41
C THR A 54 8.68 17.28 -14.33
N LEU A 55 9.71 16.86 -13.58
CA LEU A 55 10.02 15.45 -13.38
C LEU A 55 8.88 14.70 -12.69
N LEU A 56 8.33 15.23 -11.60
CA LEU A 56 7.22 14.60 -10.88
C LEU A 56 5.95 14.50 -11.72
N THR A 57 5.71 15.46 -12.63
CA THR A 57 4.60 15.36 -13.60
C THR A 57 4.83 14.22 -14.59
N ALA A 58 6.05 14.05 -15.08
CA ALA A 58 6.40 12.94 -15.97
C ALA A 58 6.31 11.58 -15.26
N VAL A 59 6.72 11.51 -14.00
CA VAL A 59 6.55 10.32 -13.15
C VAL A 59 5.07 10.01 -12.96
N ALA A 60 4.27 11.00 -12.53
CA ALA A 60 2.83 10.82 -12.31
C ALA A 60 2.10 10.32 -13.57
N ALA A 61 2.49 10.80 -14.76
CA ALA A 61 1.92 10.35 -16.02
C ALA A 61 2.32 8.92 -16.43
N ARG A 62 3.39 8.37 -15.83
CA ARG A 62 3.94 7.03 -16.10
C ARG A 62 3.63 6.00 -15.01
N THR A 63 3.03 6.44 -13.92
CA THR A 63 2.66 5.62 -12.76
C THR A 63 1.19 5.79 -12.42
N SER A 64 0.72 4.99 -11.48
CA SER A 64 -0.70 4.70 -11.28
C SER A 64 -1.20 4.95 -9.89
N SER A 65 -0.41 4.47 -8.91
CA SER A 65 -0.83 4.35 -7.52
C SER A 65 0.10 5.13 -6.62
N ILE A 66 1.40 5.10 -6.92
CA ILE A 66 2.42 5.74 -6.11
C ILE A 66 2.16 7.25 -6.01
N ARG A 67 2.22 7.78 -4.78
CA ARG A 67 2.17 9.22 -4.54
C ARG A 67 3.48 9.85 -4.98
N VAL A 68 3.44 11.11 -5.37
CA VAL A 68 4.60 11.87 -5.83
C VAL A 68 4.77 13.14 -5.02
N ALA A 69 5.99 13.42 -4.57
CA ALA A 69 6.26 14.61 -3.78
C ALA A 69 7.67 15.17 -3.97
N ALA A 70 7.80 16.49 -3.84
CA ALA A 70 9.10 17.09 -3.62
C ALA A 70 9.57 16.82 -2.18
N ASN A 71 10.83 16.47 -1.99
CA ASN A 71 11.42 16.14 -0.68
C ASN A 71 12.73 16.90 -0.45
N VAL A 72 12.68 18.17 -0.04
CA VAL A 72 11.51 19.07 0.02
C VAL A 72 11.66 20.20 -1.00
N ALA A 73 10.55 20.83 -1.40
CA ALA A 73 10.52 21.98 -2.30
C ALA A 73 11.32 23.17 -1.74
N ASN A 74 12.07 23.87 -2.61
CA ASN A 74 12.88 25.01 -2.25
C ASN A 74 12.04 26.30 -2.26
N LEU A 75 11.37 26.62 -1.14
CA LEU A 75 10.47 27.78 -1.07
C LEU A 75 11.10 29.11 -1.56
N PRO A 76 12.37 29.44 -1.24
CA PRO A 76 13.00 30.66 -1.75
C PRO A 76 13.04 30.81 -3.28
N LEU A 77 13.00 29.69 -4.03
CA LEU A 77 12.98 29.67 -5.50
C LEU A 77 11.63 29.22 -6.08
N ARG A 78 10.64 28.94 -5.22
CA ARG A 78 9.30 28.47 -5.61
C ARG A 78 8.24 29.35 -4.92
N PRO A 79 7.91 30.54 -5.48
CA PRO A 79 6.94 31.45 -4.88
C PRO A 79 5.61 30.74 -4.55
N PRO A 80 4.97 31.01 -3.40
CA PRO A 80 3.92 30.15 -2.84
C PRO A 80 2.69 30.01 -3.74
N VAL A 81 2.28 31.06 -4.45
CA VAL A 81 1.15 31.00 -5.40
C VAL A 81 1.47 30.08 -6.59
N GLY A 82 2.68 30.21 -7.15
CA GLY A 82 3.14 29.36 -8.26
C GLY A 82 3.28 27.90 -7.82
N LEU A 83 3.86 27.68 -6.64
CA LEU A 83 3.99 26.35 -6.06
C LEU A 83 2.62 25.70 -5.80
N ALA A 84 1.67 26.44 -5.21
CA ALA A 84 0.30 25.96 -5.03
C ALA A 84 -0.36 25.57 -6.35
N LYS A 85 -0.14 26.37 -7.41
CA LYS A 85 -0.65 26.07 -8.76
C LYS A 85 -0.03 24.80 -9.33
N HIS A 86 1.29 24.62 -9.21
CA HIS A 86 1.99 23.45 -9.70
C HIS A 86 1.50 22.17 -9.02
N ILE A 87 1.40 22.18 -7.69
CA ILE A 87 0.97 21.01 -6.93
C ILE A 87 -0.50 20.67 -7.18
N ALA A 88 -1.40 21.66 -7.20
CA ALA A 88 -2.81 21.40 -7.55
C ALA A 88 -2.96 20.87 -8.98
N THR A 89 -2.12 21.33 -9.92
CA THR A 89 -2.12 20.82 -11.30
C THR A 89 -1.59 19.39 -11.35
N LEU A 90 -0.48 19.10 -10.65
CA LEU A 90 0.07 17.75 -10.52
C LEU A 90 -0.96 16.81 -9.89
N ASP A 91 -1.72 17.30 -8.90
CA ASP A 91 -2.76 16.52 -8.25
C ASP A 91 -3.90 16.14 -9.20
N VAL A 92 -4.39 17.10 -9.99
CA VAL A 92 -5.39 16.86 -11.03
C VAL A 92 -4.87 15.89 -12.09
N ILE A 93 -3.62 16.04 -12.55
CA ILE A 93 -3.01 15.16 -13.56
C ILE A 93 -2.83 13.74 -13.02
N SER A 94 -2.39 13.62 -11.77
CA SER A 94 -2.10 12.33 -11.14
C SER A 94 -3.34 11.60 -10.62
N GLY A 95 -4.48 12.30 -10.53
CA GLY A 95 -5.72 11.74 -10.01
C GLY A 95 -5.77 11.64 -8.48
N GLY A 96 -5.13 12.57 -7.76
CA GLY A 96 -5.16 12.59 -6.29
C GLY A 96 -3.91 12.02 -5.61
N ARG A 97 -2.75 12.09 -6.27
CA ARG A 97 -1.50 11.45 -5.79
C ARG A 97 -0.37 12.43 -5.51
N ALA A 98 -0.63 13.74 -5.53
CA ALA A 98 0.42 14.74 -5.33
C ALA A 98 0.50 15.23 -3.89
N GLU A 99 1.70 15.24 -3.31
CA GLU A 99 1.94 15.75 -1.96
C GLU A 99 3.04 16.84 -1.96
N LEU A 100 3.12 17.65 -0.91
CA LEU A 100 4.08 18.74 -0.83
C LEU A 100 5.00 18.64 0.39
N GLY A 101 6.21 18.12 0.21
CA GLY A 101 7.31 18.44 1.10
C GLY A 101 7.78 19.88 0.87
N LEU A 102 7.87 20.69 1.93
CA LEU A 102 8.22 22.10 1.86
C LEU A 102 9.36 22.46 2.83
N GLY A 103 10.37 23.17 2.34
CA GLY A 103 11.52 23.61 3.13
C GLY A 103 11.80 25.10 3.01
N THR A 104 12.46 25.67 4.02
CA THR A 104 12.90 27.07 4.05
C THR A 104 14.07 27.38 3.11
N GLY A 105 14.69 26.35 2.51
CA GLY A 105 15.98 26.43 1.83
C GLY A 105 17.16 26.25 2.78
N ALA A 106 18.27 25.70 2.26
CA ALA A 106 19.49 25.40 3.04
C ALA A 106 20.76 26.04 2.45
N PHE A 107 20.91 26.02 1.12
CA PHE A 107 22.12 26.47 0.44
C PHE A 107 22.00 27.91 -0.06
N TRP A 108 22.05 28.86 0.87
CA TRP A 108 21.71 30.26 0.58
C TRP A 108 22.58 30.94 -0.49
N ASP A 109 23.87 30.61 -0.60
CA ASP A 109 24.71 31.22 -1.65
C ASP A 109 24.25 30.78 -3.05
N ALA A 110 23.88 29.51 -3.22
CA ALA A 110 23.35 29.00 -4.48
C ALA A 110 21.93 29.52 -4.76
N ILE A 111 21.10 29.64 -3.72
CA ILE A 111 19.76 30.25 -3.82
C ILE A 111 19.86 31.69 -4.30
N VAL A 112 20.75 32.50 -3.70
CA VAL A 112 20.95 33.90 -4.12
C VAL A 112 21.51 33.98 -5.53
N ALA A 113 22.46 33.12 -5.89
CA ALA A 113 23.00 33.05 -7.24
C ALA A 113 21.93 32.73 -8.30
N ALA A 114 20.90 31.96 -7.93
CA ALA A 114 19.74 31.65 -8.77
C ALA A 114 18.61 32.68 -8.70
N GLY A 115 18.83 33.83 -8.05
CA GLY A 115 17.87 34.94 -7.97
C GLY A 115 16.93 34.90 -6.76
N GLY A 116 17.14 33.99 -5.82
CA GLY A 116 16.40 33.95 -4.56
C GLY A 116 16.81 35.07 -3.60
N GLU A 117 15.86 35.56 -2.81
CA GLU A 117 16.11 36.57 -1.78
C GLU A 117 16.81 35.91 -0.58
N ARG A 118 17.93 36.50 -0.12
CA ARG A 118 18.62 36.04 1.09
C ARG A 118 17.80 36.39 2.32
N ARG A 119 17.52 35.38 3.16
CA ARG A 119 16.83 35.56 4.45
C ARG A 119 17.68 35.09 5.62
N THR A 120 17.50 35.73 6.77
CA THR A 120 17.96 35.19 8.04
C THR A 120 17.16 33.92 8.39
N PRO A 121 17.66 33.07 9.30
CA PRO A 121 16.89 31.91 9.74
C PRO A 121 15.51 32.26 10.31
N GLY A 122 15.36 33.44 10.93
CA GLY A 122 14.08 33.87 11.47
C GLY A 122 13.07 34.20 10.38
N GLU A 123 13.46 35.10 9.48
CA GLU A 123 12.66 35.51 8.32
C GLU A 123 12.30 34.33 7.41
N ALA A 124 13.19 33.35 7.26
CA ALA A 124 12.91 32.16 6.47
C ALA A 124 11.77 31.31 7.06
N VAL A 125 11.66 31.25 8.39
CA VAL A 125 10.56 30.57 9.09
C VAL A 125 9.26 31.39 8.99
N ASP A 126 9.34 32.71 9.14
CA ASP A 126 8.18 33.59 9.00
C ASP A 126 7.61 33.55 7.58
N ALA A 127 8.48 33.59 6.56
CA ALA A 127 8.11 33.42 5.16
C ALA A 127 7.47 32.06 4.87
N LEU A 128 7.91 30.99 5.54
CA LEU A 128 7.30 29.66 5.42
C LEU A 128 5.88 29.63 5.99
N VAL A 129 5.66 30.25 7.15
CA VAL A 129 4.32 30.36 7.77
C VAL A 129 3.35 31.09 6.84
N GLU A 130 3.79 32.21 6.25
CA GLU A 130 3.00 32.95 5.27
C GLU A 130 2.74 32.12 4.00
N ALA A 131 3.75 31.40 3.52
CA ALA A 131 3.63 30.53 2.35
C ALA A 131 2.59 29.42 2.56
N ILE A 132 2.62 28.71 3.70
CA ILE A 132 1.65 27.64 4.00
C ILE A 132 0.22 28.19 3.99
N ARG A 133 -0.02 29.36 4.60
CA ARG A 133 -1.33 30.03 4.61
C ARG A 133 -1.79 30.39 3.20
N ILE A 134 -0.91 30.95 2.38
CA ILE A 134 -1.22 31.23 0.98
C ILE A 134 -1.58 29.94 0.24
N ILE A 135 -0.74 28.91 0.34
CA ILE A 135 -0.90 27.63 -0.37
C ILE A 135 -2.24 26.98 -0.03
N ARG A 136 -2.55 26.81 1.27
CA ARG A 136 -3.84 26.28 1.72
C ARG A 136 -5.01 27.14 1.25
N GLY A 137 -4.87 28.47 1.30
CA GLY A 137 -5.86 29.40 0.75
C GLY A 137 -6.11 29.20 -0.75
N VAL A 138 -5.05 29.04 -1.56
CA VAL A 138 -5.17 28.78 -3.02
C VAL A 138 -5.93 27.47 -3.28
N TRP A 139 -5.71 26.46 -2.44
CA TRP A 139 -6.38 25.16 -2.52
C TRP A 139 -7.77 25.15 -1.88
N GLY A 140 -8.24 26.26 -1.31
CA GLY A 140 -9.51 26.31 -0.57
C GLY A 140 -9.52 25.44 0.70
N GLN A 141 -8.34 25.10 1.22
CA GLN A 141 -8.09 24.26 2.38
C GLN A 141 -7.62 25.08 3.59
N ASP A 142 -7.87 26.39 3.60
CA ASP A 142 -7.61 27.23 4.76
C ASP A 142 -8.50 26.73 5.92
N PRO A 143 -7.93 26.28 7.05
CA PRO A 143 -8.72 25.82 8.20
C PRO A 143 -9.65 26.90 8.75
N ASP A 144 -9.25 28.18 8.65
CA ASP A 144 -10.04 29.30 9.15
C ASP A 144 -11.15 29.72 8.16
N GLN A 145 -10.97 29.42 6.87
CA GLN A 145 -11.93 29.77 5.81
C GLN A 145 -12.07 28.64 4.76
N PRO A 146 -12.65 27.48 5.12
CA PRO A 146 -12.77 26.34 4.20
C PRO A 146 -13.60 26.69 2.96
N GLY A 147 -13.09 26.34 1.78
CA GLY A 147 -13.78 26.58 0.50
C GLY A 147 -13.77 28.03 0.01
N ALA A 148 -13.04 28.93 0.66
CA ALA A 148 -12.90 30.32 0.22
C ALA A 148 -12.44 30.40 -1.25
N ARG A 149 -13.08 31.29 -2.02
CA ARG A 149 -12.79 31.51 -3.44
C ARG A 149 -11.84 32.69 -3.68
N SER A 150 -11.53 33.44 -2.64
CA SER A 150 -10.64 34.60 -2.67
C SER A 150 -9.65 34.52 -1.51
N VAL A 151 -8.38 34.71 -1.80
CA VAL A 151 -7.27 34.64 -0.84
C VAL A 151 -6.71 36.04 -0.63
N THR A 152 -6.64 36.45 0.64
CA THR A 152 -5.98 37.69 1.07
C THR A 152 -5.08 37.38 2.25
N LEU A 153 -3.79 37.60 2.08
CA LEU A 153 -2.80 37.53 3.16
C LEU A 153 -1.90 38.78 3.08
N PRO A 154 -1.94 39.69 4.07
CA PRO A 154 -1.04 40.82 4.13
C PRO A 154 0.27 40.44 4.84
N GLY A 155 0.99 39.45 4.32
CA GLY A 155 2.28 39.01 4.86
C GLY A 155 3.43 39.97 4.55
N GLU A 156 4.48 39.92 5.37
CA GLU A 156 5.71 40.71 5.24
C GLU A 156 6.61 40.18 4.13
N HIS A 157 6.72 38.86 4.00
CA HIS A 157 7.56 38.21 2.99
C HIS A 157 6.76 37.79 1.75
N TYR A 158 5.53 37.32 1.95
CA TYR A 158 4.61 36.98 0.87
C TYR A 158 3.23 37.59 1.12
N SER A 159 2.73 38.35 0.15
CA SER A 159 1.40 38.94 0.22
C SER A 159 0.55 38.65 -1.01
N VAL A 160 -0.74 38.45 -0.78
CA VAL A 160 -1.78 38.33 -1.82
C VAL A 160 -2.99 39.15 -1.41
N ARG A 161 -3.67 39.78 -2.37
CA ARG A 161 -4.82 40.66 -2.12
C ARG A 161 -5.95 40.34 -3.08
N GLY A 162 -7.02 39.72 -2.58
CA GLY A 162 -8.19 39.37 -3.39
C GLY A 162 -7.88 38.40 -4.54
N MET A 163 -6.90 37.51 -4.36
CA MET A 163 -6.52 36.56 -5.40
C MET A 163 -7.60 35.48 -5.53
N HIS A 164 -8.06 35.19 -6.74
CA HIS A 164 -8.99 34.09 -6.96
C HIS A 164 -8.29 32.74 -6.70
N ALA A 165 -8.89 31.90 -5.85
CA ALA A 165 -8.37 30.57 -5.55
C ALA A 165 -8.54 29.63 -6.75
N GLY A 166 -7.62 28.68 -6.94
CA GLY A 166 -7.73 27.61 -7.94
C GLY A 166 -6.53 27.38 -8.88
N PRO A 167 -6.44 26.18 -9.52
CA PRO A 167 -7.42 25.10 -9.44
C PRO A 167 -7.36 24.45 -8.05
N PHE A 168 -8.47 23.82 -7.67
CA PHE A 168 -8.53 23.06 -6.43
C PHE A 168 -7.93 21.68 -6.70
N PRO A 169 -7.07 21.17 -5.81
CA PRO A 169 -6.66 19.77 -5.88
C PRO A 169 -7.88 18.86 -5.76
N VAL A 170 -7.80 17.66 -6.34
CA VAL A 170 -8.89 16.67 -6.31
C VAL A 170 -8.92 15.91 -4.98
N HIS A 171 -7.83 15.95 -4.21
CA HIS A 171 -7.79 15.44 -2.83
C HIS A 171 -7.20 16.47 -1.85
N PRO A 172 -7.37 16.28 -0.52
CA PRO A 172 -6.72 17.08 0.50
C PRO A 172 -5.20 16.89 0.55
N VAL A 173 -4.46 17.59 -0.33
CA VAL A 173 -2.99 17.56 -0.39
C VAL A 173 -2.35 17.88 0.98
N GLU A 174 -1.44 17.02 1.42
CA GLU A 174 -0.68 17.19 2.66
C GLU A 174 0.56 18.08 2.46
N ILE A 175 0.91 18.83 3.50
CA ILE A 175 2.14 19.61 3.58
C ILE A 175 3.07 18.99 4.62
N TRP A 176 4.27 18.59 4.21
CA TRP A 176 5.30 17.98 5.08
C TRP A 176 6.50 18.90 5.23
N LEU A 177 7.05 19.04 6.45
CA LEU A 177 8.19 19.93 6.69
C LEU A 177 9.45 19.17 7.11
N GLY A 178 10.56 19.47 6.42
CA GLY A 178 11.92 19.11 6.83
C GLY A 178 12.40 20.04 7.94
N ALA A 179 12.03 19.74 9.19
CA ALA A 179 12.24 20.60 10.34
C ALA A 179 13.21 19.98 11.36
N TYR A 180 14.15 20.77 11.89
CA TYR A 180 15.14 20.26 12.85
C TYR A 180 15.27 21.08 14.14
N LYS A 181 15.00 22.39 14.09
CA LYS A 181 15.17 23.28 15.24
C LYS A 181 13.83 23.56 15.93
N PRO A 182 13.80 23.84 17.25
CA PRO A 182 12.55 23.93 18.02
C PRO A 182 11.49 24.85 17.44
N ARG A 183 11.87 26.02 16.89
CA ARG A 183 10.93 26.94 16.25
C ARG A 183 10.23 26.29 15.04
N MET A 184 10.99 25.63 14.17
CA MET A 184 10.47 24.93 13.00
C MET A 184 9.60 23.72 13.38
N LEU A 185 10.00 22.97 14.40
CA LEU A 185 9.18 21.84 14.91
C LEU A 185 7.82 22.32 15.44
N ARG A 186 7.75 23.49 16.09
CA ARG A 186 6.47 24.10 16.48
C ARG A 186 5.63 24.54 15.28
N VAL A 187 6.26 25.04 14.22
CA VAL A 187 5.56 25.35 12.96
C VAL A 187 4.99 24.09 12.33
N THR A 188 5.76 22.99 12.30
CA THR A 188 5.27 21.67 11.85
C THR A 188 4.04 21.24 12.62
N ALA A 189 4.08 21.30 13.95
CA ALA A 189 2.95 20.94 14.79
C ALA A 189 1.70 21.81 14.53
N GLY A 190 1.89 23.11 14.31
CA GLY A 190 0.78 24.06 14.14
C GLY A 190 0.15 24.09 12.75
N LEU A 191 0.92 23.87 11.68
CA LEU A 191 0.48 24.19 10.31
C LEU A 191 0.65 23.07 9.28
N ALA A 192 1.51 22.09 9.54
CA ALA A 192 1.83 21.01 8.61
C ALA A 192 1.04 19.73 8.93
N ASP A 193 1.02 18.80 7.99
CA ASP A 193 0.39 17.48 8.13
C ASP A 193 1.43 16.39 8.40
N GLY A 194 2.72 16.66 8.13
CA GLY A 194 3.81 15.73 8.36
C GLY A 194 5.14 16.38 8.75
N TRP A 195 5.96 15.60 9.47
CA TRP A 195 7.35 15.89 9.78
C TRP A 195 8.26 14.93 9.00
N LEU A 196 9.19 15.46 8.20
CA LEU A 196 10.06 14.69 7.29
C LEU A 196 11.56 14.98 7.53
N PRO A 197 12.13 14.57 8.67
CA PRO A 197 13.57 14.56 8.89
C PRO A 197 14.29 13.56 7.97
N SER A 198 15.59 13.75 7.81
CA SER A 198 16.47 12.79 7.13
C SER A 198 17.57 12.32 8.07
N MET A 199 17.93 11.03 7.98
CA MET A 199 18.94 10.39 8.81
C MET A 199 20.27 11.14 8.83
N GLY A 200 20.71 11.72 7.70
CA GLY A 200 21.96 12.50 7.64
C GLY A 200 21.94 13.82 8.45
N TYR A 201 20.80 14.25 8.97
CA TYR A 201 20.64 15.47 9.76
C TYR A 201 20.04 15.24 11.15
N ALA A 202 19.37 14.11 11.36
CA ALA A 202 18.83 13.68 12.63
C ALA A 202 18.99 12.17 12.73
N ASP A 203 19.97 11.71 13.51
CA ASP A 203 20.17 10.30 13.81
C ASP A 203 18.97 9.74 14.60
N PRO A 204 18.71 8.42 14.54
CA PRO A 204 17.61 7.78 15.28
C PRO A 204 17.49 8.21 16.75
N GLU A 205 18.62 8.36 17.45
CA GLU A 205 18.67 8.75 18.86
C GLU A 205 18.20 10.18 19.13
N ALA A 206 18.18 11.05 18.11
CA ALA A 206 17.69 12.42 18.23
C ALA A 206 16.16 12.53 18.04
N LEU A 207 15.54 11.56 17.37
CA LEU A 207 14.11 11.58 17.04
C LEU A 207 13.19 11.73 18.27
N PRO A 208 13.40 11.02 19.41
CA PRO A 208 12.52 11.15 20.58
C PRO A 208 12.42 12.60 21.09
N GLY A 209 13.56 13.31 21.16
CA GLY A 209 13.60 14.68 21.66
C GLY A 209 12.90 15.67 20.72
N MET A 210 12.98 15.43 19.41
CA MET A 210 12.32 16.26 18.40
C MET A 210 10.81 15.99 18.36
N ASN A 211 10.41 14.73 18.45
CA ASN A 211 9.01 14.30 18.59
C ASN A 211 8.35 14.97 19.80
N ALA A 212 9.01 14.97 20.96
CA ALA A 212 8.46 15.60 22.17
C ALA A 212 8.13 17.09 21.97
N VAL A 213 8.95 17.83 21.20
CA VAL A 213 8.67 19.24 20.87
C VAL A 213 7.46 19.37 19.94
N ILE A 214 7.31 18.47 18.97
CA ILE A 214 6.16 18.48 18.05
C ILE A 214 4.89 18.13 18.81
N ASP A 215 4.92 17.09 19.64
CA ASP A 215 3.76 16.61 20.41
C ASP A 215 3.23 17.70 21.34
N GLU A 216 4.11 18.28 22.15
CA GLU A 216 3.75 19.38 23.07
C GLU A 216 3.20 20.59 22.32
N ALA A 217 3.72 20.89 21.12
CA ALA A 217 3.22 21.97 20.29
C ALA A 217 1.89 21.64 19.61
N ALA A 218 1.67 20.38 19.21
CA ALA A 218 0.44 19.93 18.57
C ALA A 218 -0.73 19.91 19.56
N ASP A 219 -0.47 19.52 20.82
CA ASP A 219 -1.43 19.61 21.92
C ASP A 219 -1.81 21.06 22.21
N ARG A 220 -0.82 21.97 22.31
CA ARG A 220 -1.09 23.41 22.50
C ARG A 220 -1.89 24.03 21.36
N ALA A 221 -1.73 23.51 20.14
CA ALA A 221 -2.48 23.93 18.97
C ALA A 221 -3.88 23.28 18.89
N GLY A 222 -4.23 22.36 19.79
CA GLY A 222 -5.51 21.65 19.80
C GLY A 222 -5.65 20.62 18.67
N ARG A 223 -4.56 20.25 17.99
CA ARG A 223 -4.57 19.27 16.89
C ARG A 223 -4.30 17.84 17.38
N GLY A 224 -3.52 17.72 18.45
CA GLY A 224 -3.02 16.44 18.96
C GLY A 224 -1.87 15.88 18.11
N PRO A 225 -0.95 15.08 18.69
CA PRO A 225 0.20 14.51 17.98
C PRO A 225 -0.18 13.68 16.76
N GLN A 226 -1.30 12.96 16.83
CA GLN A 226 -1.83 12.09 15.77
C GLN A 226 -2.24 12.86 14.50
N ALA A 227 -2.42 14.18 14.57
CA ALA A 227 -2.69 14.98 13.37
C ALA A 227 -1.45 15.21 12.50
N ILE A 228 -0.26 14.83 12.99
CA ILE A 228 1.01 15.10 12.33
C ILE A 228 1.72 13.77 12.04
N ARG A 229 1.74 13.36 10.78
CA ARG A 229 2.46 12.18 10.30
C ARG A 229 3.95 12.29 10.62
N ARG A 230 4.56 11.18 11.04
CA ARG A 230 6.00 11.08 11.26
C ARG A 230 6.62 10.31 10.11
N MET A 231 7.52 10.96 9.38
CA MET A 231 8.19 10.42 8.21
C MET A 231 9.70 10.44 8.44
N TYR A 232 10.46 9.62 7.72
CA TYR A 232 11.91 9.60 7.87
C TYR A 232 12.60 9.17 6.58
N ASN A 233 13.47 10.03 6.04
CA ASN A 233 14.35 9.62 4.95
C ASN A 233 15.47 8.75 5.52
N VAL A 234 15.53 7.51 5.05
CA VAL A 234 16.48 6.49 5.52
C VAL A 234 17.46 6.11 4.43
N PHE A 235 18.67 5.72 4.82
CA PHE A 235 19.73 5.28 3.91
C PHE A 235 20.40 4.06 4.52
N GLY A 236 20.72 3.07 3.69
CA GLY A 236 21.27 1.81 4.16
C GLY A 236 21.91 1.01 3.03
N SER A 237 22.55 -0.09 3.41
CA SER A 237 23.11 -1.08 2.48
C SER A 237 22.83 -2.51 2.95
N PHE A 238 22.28 -3.35 2.08
CA PHE A 238 22.11 -4.77 2.38
C PHE A 238 23.47 -5.48 2.45
N GLY A 239 23.60 -6.47 3.34
CA GLY A 239 24.81 -7.29 3.47
C GLY A 239 24.93 -7.91 4.86
N THR A 240 26.15 -8.23 5.27
CA THR A 240 26.45 -8.84 6.58
C THR A 240 27.09 -7.83 7.55
N GLY A 241 26.81 -6.54 7.37
CA GLY A 241 27.36 -5.47 8.19
C GLY A 241 26.72 -5.42 9.59
N GLY A 242 27.31 -4.61 10.47
CA GLY A 242 26.69 -4.23 11.75
C GLY A 242 26.46 -2.72 11.76
N GLY A 243 25.23 -2.29 12.05
CA GLY A 243 24.83 -0.90 12.16
C GLY A 243 23.39 -0.66 11.72
N PHE A 244 22.89 0.56 11.95
CA PHE A 244 21.55 0.93 11.52
C PHE A 244 21.43 0.86 9.98
N LEU A 245 20.48 0.07 9.50
CA LEU A 245 20.25 -0.29 8.10
C LEU A 245 21.51 -0.76 7.36
N ARG A 246 22.35 -1.53 8.05
CA ARG A 246 23.48 -2.27 7.49
C ARG A 246 23.37 -3.72 7.92
N GLY A 247 22.84 -4.56 7.05
CA GLY A 247 22.47 -5.93 7.42
C GLY A 247 21.54 -6.59 6.42
N THR A 248 20.88 -7.64 6.85
CA THR A 248 19.86 -8.37 6.10
C THR A 248 18.54 -7.59 6.04
N ALA A 249 17.57 -8.09 5.25
CA ALA A 249 16.23 -7.51 5.22
C ALA A 249 15.54 -7.61 6.59
N ASP A 250 15.73 -8.71 7.32
CA ASP A 250 15.18 -8.90 8.66
C ASP A 250 15.76 -7.89 9.65
N ASP A 251 17.09 -7.65 9.60
CA ASP A 251 17.72 -6.62 10.43
C ASP A 251 17.11 -5.23 10.19
N TRP A 252 16.83 -4.90 8.92
CA TRP A 252 16.18 -3.64 8.57
C TRP A 252 14.74 -3.60 9.08
N ALA A 253 13.99 -4.69 8.90
CA ALA A 253 12.61 -4.77 9.31
C ALA A 253 12.45 -4.57 10.82
N GLU A 254 13.27 -5.25 11.62
CA GLU A 254 13.28 -5.08 13.08
C GLU A 254 13.62 -3.64 13.50
N GLN A 255 14.62 -3.04 12.86
CA GLN A 255 15.06 -1.68 13.19
C GLN A 255 14.02 -0.61 12.82
N LEU A 256 13.36 -0.73 11.66
CA LEU A 256 12.31 0.18 11.24
C LEU A 256 11.03 -0.02 12.07
N ALA A 257 10.67 -1.26 12.39
CA ALA A 257 9.56 -1.56 13.30
C ALA A 257 9.79 -0.96 14.69
N ALA A 258 11.03 -1.02 15.20
CA ALA A 258 11.40 -0.38 16.46
C ALA A 258 11.16 1.14 16.41
N LEU A 259 11.57 1.84 15.35
CA LEU A 259 11.28 3.27 15.18
C LEU A 259 9.77 3.56 15.08
N ALA A 260 9.01 2.69 14.43
CA ALA A 260 7.56 2.85 14.35
C ALA A 260 6.90 2.74 15.72
N LEU A 261 7.27 1.74 16.51
CA LEU A 261 6.66 1.44 17.81
C LEU A 261 7.16 2.38 18.93
N ALA A 262 8.44 2.73 18.91
CA ALA A 262 9.09 3.54 19.95
C ALA A 262 8.97 5.03 19.67
N ASP A 263 9.18 5.47 18.44
CA ASP A 263 9.24 6.88 18.04
C ASP A 263 8.04 7.32 17.20
N GLY A 264 7.15 6.40 16.83
CA GLY A 264 5.95 6.71 16.07
C GLY A 264 6.21 7.01 14.60
N MET A 265 7.39 6.67 14.08
CA MET A 265 7.70 6.83 12.66
C MET A 265 6.77 5.94 11.82
N SER A 266 6.05 6.55 10.88
CA SER A 266 4.99 5.90 10.11
C SER A 266 5.23 5.95 8.60
N THR A 267 6.26 6.65 8.15
CA THR A 267 6.63 6.67 6.74
C THR A 267 8.14 6.59 6.61
N PHE A 268 8.63 5.59 5.90
CA PHE A 268 10.05 5.40 5.66
C PHE A 268 10.33 5.60 4.18
N VAL A 269 11.21 6.54 3.84
CA VAL A 269 11.54 6.87 2.45
C VAL A 269 13.01 6.54 2.21
N LEU A 270 13.26 5.44 1.49
CA LEU A 270 14.60 4.93 1.25
C LEU A 270 15.31 5.72 0.15
N GLY A 271 16.43 6.35 0.49
CA GLY A 271 17.30 6.99 -0.48
C GLY A 271 18.16 5.98 -1.24
N THR A 272 17.82 5.73 -2.50
CA THR A 272 18.58 4.85 -3.40
C THR A 272 18.18 5.10 -4.87
N ASP A 273 19.14 4.89 -5.77
CA ASP A 273 18.90 4.82 -7.22
C ASP A 273 19.05 3.40 -7.77
N ASP A 274 19.25 2.42 -6.88
CA ASP A 274 19.49 1.02 -7.22
C ASP A 274 18.15 0.25 -7.27
N PRO A 275 17.72 -0.26 -8.43
CA PRO A 275 16.46 -0.98 -8.58
C PRO A 275 16.40 -2.28 -7.78
N ASP A 276 17.52 -2.97 -7.57
CA ASP A 276 17.54 -4.24 -6.83
C ASP A 276 17.33 -3.97 -5.33
N VAL A 277 17.90 -2.88 -4.83
CA VAL A 277 17.66 -2.40 -3.46
C VAL A 277 16.19 -2.00 -3.29
N VAL A 278 15.58 -1.32 -4.26
CA VAL A 278 14.15 -0.96 -4.23
C VAL A 278 13.26 -2.21 -4.20
N ARG A 279 13.53 -3.21 -5.06
CA ARG A 279 12.77 -4.48 -5.08
C ARG A 279 12.84 -5.16 -3.72
N ARG A 280 14.04 -5.32 -3.18
CA ARG A 280 14.25 -5.98 -1.89
C ARG A 280 13.59 -5.23 -0.74
N TYR A 281 13.70 -3.90 -0.73
CA TYR A 281 13.03 -3.07 0.27
C TYR A 281 11.51 -3.21 0.25
N ALA A 282 10.91 -3.21 -0.95
CA ALA A 282 9.46 -3.31 -1.11
C ALA A 282 8.91 -4.71 -0.83
N VAL A 283 9.63 -5.77 -1.22
CA VAL A 283 9.16 -7.16 -1.16
C VAL A 283 9.52 -7.84 0.16
N GLU A 284 10.71 -7.57 0.72
CA GLU A 284 11.16 -8.23 1.95
C GLU A 284 10.97 -7.32 3.18
N VAL A 285 11.43 -6.07 3.13
CA VAL A 285 11.48 -5.20 4.32
C VAL A 285 10.10 -4.62 4.66
N ALA A 286 9.43 -3.97 3.72
CA ALA A 286 8.19 -3.25 4.00
C ALA A 286 7.05 -4.13 4.57
N PRO A 287 6.79 -5.35 4.03
CA PRO A 287 5.80 -6.26 4.61
C PRO A 287 6.20 -6.74 6.00
N ALA A 288 7.46 -7.16 6.18
CA ALA A 288 7.96 -7.61 7.48
C ALA A 288 7.85 -6.53 8.57
N VAL A 289 8.10 -5.25 8.24
CA VAL A 289 7.88 -4.15 9.18
C VAL A 289 6.40 -4.04 9.58
N ARG A 290 5.47 -4.15 8.60
CA ARG A 290 4.03 -4.10 8.88
C ARG A 290 3.63 -5.25 9.81
N ASP A 291 4.06 -6.47 9.50
CA ASP A 291 3.75 -7.66 10.31
C ASP A 291 4.27 -7.52 11.75
N LEU A 292 5.51 -7.07 11.92
CA LEU A 292 6.12 -6.84 13.25
C LEU A 292 5.36 -5.78 14.06
N VAL A 293 4.98 -4.67 13.41
CA VAL A 293 4.25 -3.58 14.08
C VAL A 293 2.83 -4.01 14.44
N ASP A 294 2.13 -4.70 13.53
CA ASP A 294 0.75 -5.15 13.75
C ASP A 294 0.68 -6.24 14.83
N ALA A 295 1.64 -7.19 14.83
CA ALA A 295 1.77 -8.18 15.89
C ALA A 295 1.97 -7.53 17.27
N GLU A 296 2.84 -6.51 17.36
CA GLU A 296 3.07 -5.79 18.60
C GLU A 296 1.85 -4.96 19.03
N ARG A 297 1.17 -4.29 18.10
CA ARG A 297 -0.07 -3.55 18.37
C ARG A 297 -1.17 -4.48 18.90
N ALA A 298 -1.35 -5.64 18.27
CA ALA A 298 -2.29 -6.66 18.72
C ALA A 298 -1.95 -7.18 20.12
N ARG A 299 -0.67 -7.46 20.39
CA ARG A 299 -0.18 -7.89 21.71
C ARG A 299 -0.46 -6.83 22.80
N ARG A 300 -0.22 -5.55 22.51
CA ARG A 300 -0.51 -4.44 23.44
C ARG A 300 -2.00 -4.29 23.70
N ALA A 301 -2.84 -4.43 22.67
CA ALA A 301 -4.30 -4.38 22.80
C ALA A 301 -4.81 -5.54 23.69
N ALA A 302 -4.32 -6.77 23.49
CA ALA A 302 -4.66 -7.92 24.32
C ALA A 302 -4.23 -7.75 25.78
N GLY A 303 -3.02 -7.19 26.02
CA GLY A 303 -2.52 -6.94 27.38
C GLY A 303 -3.25 -5.83 28.13
N ALA A 304 -3.72 -4.79 27.45
CA ALA A 304 -4.50 -3.71 28.05
C ALA A 304 -5.89 -4.16 28.54
N GLY A 305 -6.44 -5.24 27.97
CA GLY A 305 -7.71 -5.84 28.38
C GLY A 305 -7.68 -6.57 29.74
N VAL A 306 -6.51 -6.80 30.33
CA VAL A 306 -6.34 -7.56 31.59
C VAL A 306 -6.18 -6.64 32.83
N GLY A 307 -6.16 -5.32 32.63
CA GLY A 307 -5.68 -4.34 33.62
C GLY A 307 -6.71 -3.58 34.48
N GLY A 308 -7.93 -4.07 34.69
CA GLY A 308 -8.89 -3.29 35.50
C GLY A 308 -10.14 -4.01 36.00
N VAL A 309 -10.02 -4.84 37.04
CA VAL A 309 -10.93 -4.85 38.22
C VAL A 309 -10.15 -5.39 39.42
N GLY A 310 -10.19 -4.66 40.55
CA GLY A 310 -9.49 -5.00 41.80
C GLY A 310 -10.00 -6.26 42.50
N ALA A 311 -9.12 -6.81 43.33
CA ALA A 311 -9.22 -8.08 44.02
C ALA A 311 -10.50 -8.27 44.88
N ALA A 312 -11.16 -9.41 44.67
CA ALA A 312 -11.88 -10.15 45.70
C ALA A 312 -11.40 -11.62 45.64
N GLU A 313 -11.20 -12.21 46.83
CA GLU A 313 -10.66 -13.56 47.08
C GLU A 313 -11.34 -14.69 46.26
N PRO A 314 -10.64 -15.84 46.05
CA PRO A 314 -11.14 -16.92 45.21
C PRO A 314 -12.31 -17.64 45.90
N SER A 315 -13.53 -17.19 45.63
CA SER A 315 -14.72 -18.02 45.82
C SER A 315 -14.73 -19.10 44.73
N ALA A 316 -14.91 -20.36 45.16
CA ALA A 316 -15.07 -21.55 44.34
C ALA A 316 -15.84 -21.31 43.03
N PRO A 317 -15.52 -22.05 41.93
CA PRO A 317 -16.08 -21.80 40.62
C PRO A 317 -17.61 -21.82 40.69
N PRO A 318 -18.31 -20.75 40.27
CA PRO A 318 -19.73 -20.86 40.05
C PRO A 318 -19.91 -21.77 38.84
N ALA A 319 -20.45 -22.96 39.11
CA ALA A 319 -21.12 -23.76 38.12
C ALA A 319 -22.30 -22.94 37.56
N SER A 320 -22.05 -22.20 36.50
CA SER A 320 -23.08 -21.70 35.60
C SER A 320 -22.45 -21.52 34.23
N ALA A 321 -22.38 -22.63 33.50
CA ALA A 321 -22.41 -22.61 32.05
C ALA A 321 -23.67 -21.83 31.64
N THR A 322 -23.50 -20.60 31.17
CA THR A 322 -24.46 -20.01 30.25
C THR A 322 -24.46 -20.95 29.03
N PRO A 323 -25.62 -21.45 28.56
CA PRO A 323 -25.64 -22.21 27.33
C PRO A 323 -25.13 -21.26 26.23
N ILE A 324 -23.96 -21.56 25.65
CA ILE A 324 -23.65 -21.05 24.33
C ILE A 324 -24.66 -21.77 23.45
N ASP A 325 -25.69 -21.03 23.03
CA ASP A 325 -26.70 -21.53 22.11
C ASP A 325 -26.01 -21.68 20.75
N GLY A 326 -25.29 -22.78 20.58
CA GLY A 326 -24.65 -23.12 19.33
C GLY A 326 -25.75 -23.34 18.30
N ALA A 327 -25.69 -22.60 17.19
CA ALA A 327 -26.58 -22.83 16.07
C ALA A 327 -25.94 -23.87 15.13
N PRO A 328 -26.74 -24.64 14.37
CA PRO A 328 -26.18 -25.42 13.27
C PRO A 328 -25.40 -24.50 12.32
N LEU A 329 -24.36 -25.03 11.68
CA LEU A 329 -23.53 -24.27 10.73
C LEU A 329 -24.42 -23.62 9.67
N THR A 330 -24.44 -22.28 9.66
CA THR A 330 -25.29 -21.49 8.76
C THR A 330 -24.59 -21.18 7.44
N VAL A 331 -23.25 -21.16 7.45
CA VAL A 331 -22.39 -20.99 6.27
C VAL A 331 -22.58 -22.18 5.33
N ARG A 332 -22.79 -21.91 4.04
CA ARG A 332 -22.95 -22.94 3.01
C ARG A 332 -21.87 -22.76 1.96
N ALA A 333 -21.32 -23.89 1.51
CA ALA A 333 -20.45 -23.91 0.34
C ALA A 333 -21.22 -23.37 -0.88
N THR A 334 -20.53 -22.57 -1.69
CA THR A 334 -21.03 -22.03 -2.95
C THR A 334 -21.18 -23.19 -3.95
N PRO A 335 -22.38 -23.39 -4.54
CA PRO A 335 -22.61 -24.49 -5.47
C PRO A 335 -21.76 -24.37 -6.74
N ASP A 336 -21.16 -25.49 -7.16
CA ASP A 336 -20.61 -25.66 -8.50
C ASP A 336 -21.76 -25.99 -9.47
N ASP A 337 -21.83 -25.29 -10.60
CA ASP A 337 -22.88 -25.49 -11.61
C ASP A 337 -22.60 -26.69 -12.53
N GLY A 338 -21.42 -27.30 -12.42
CA GLY A 338 -20.98 -28.46 -13.20
C GLY A 338 -20.71 -28.16 -14.67
N VAL A 339 -20.69 -26.89 -15.06
CA VAL A 339 -20.36 -26.48 -16.43
C VAL A 339 -18.84 -26.51 -16.57
N ARG A 340 -18.36 -27.18 -17.62
CA ARG A 340 -16.95 -27.21 -18.00
C ARG A 340 -16.78 -26.63 -19.40
N LEU A 341 -15.87 -25.69 -19.52
CA LEU A 341 -15.65 -24.83 -20.68
C LEU A 341 -14.51 -25.34 -21.55
N SER A 342 -13.54 -26.00 -20.92
CA SER A 342 -12.40 -26.62 -21.56
C SER A 342 -12.74 -28.04 -22.05
N PRO A 343 -12.24 -28.47 -23.23
CA PRO A 343 -12.38 -29.85 -23.70
C PRO A 343 -11.55 -30.86 -22.88
N THR A 344 -10.63 -30.37 -22.05
CA THR A 344 -9.75 -31.18 -21.20
C THR A 344 -9.85 -30.72 -19.76
N PHE A 345 -9.94 -31.67 -18.83
CA PHE A 345 -10.03 -31.41 -17.40
C PHE A 345 -9.03 -32.32 -16.65
N PRO A 346 -8.20 -31.78 -15.75
CA PRO A 346 -7.01 -32.49 -15.28
C PRO A 346 -7.26 -33.56 -14.21
N TRP A 347 -8.48 -33.66 -13.66
CA TRP A 347 -8.83 -34.70 -12.70
C TRP A 347 -10.26 -35.21 -12.85
N ARG A 348 -10.56 -36.33 -12.18
CA ARG A 348 -11.92 -36.87 -12.05
C ARG A 348 -12.48 -36.50 -10.69
N GLU A 349 -13.59 -35.78 -10.68
CA GLU A 349 -14.18 -35.27 -9.44
C GLU A 349 -14.79 -36.38 -8.58
N ASP A 350 -15.24 -37.47 -9.20
CA ASP A 350 -15.77 -38.67 -8.52
C ASP A 350 -14.70 -39.41 -7.71
N ASP A 351 -13.42 -39.17 -7.99
CA ASP A 351 -12.30 -39.84 -7.32
C ASP A 351 -11.90 -39.11 -6.02
N ARG A 352 -12.52 -37.96 -5.72
CA ARG A 352 -12.20 -37.14 -4.54
C ARG A 352 -12.62 -37.84 -3.24
N PRO A 353 -11.73 -37.94 -2.23
CA PRO A 353 -12.12 -38.41 -0.91
C PRO A 353 -13.13 -37.45 -0.28
N VAL A 354 -14.01 -37.99 0.57
CA VAL A 354 -15.03 -37.21 1.28
C VAL A 354 -15.02 -37.58 2.75
N THR A 355 -15.21 -36.58 3.61
CA THR A 355 -15.32 -36.75 5.05
C THR A 355 -16.77 -36.81 5.50
N ALA A 356 -17.01 -37.53 6.60
CA ALA A 356 -18.34 -37.60 7.20
C ALA A 356 -18.67 -36.26 7.90
N LYS A 357 -19.74 -35.59 7.47
CA LYS A 357 -20.18 -34.34 8.08
C LYS A 357 -21.00 -34.61 9.34
N PRO A 358 -20.79 -33.87 10.44
CA PRO A 358 -21.56 -34.09 11.67
C PRO A 358 -23.01 -33.64 11.51
N GLU A 359 -23.98 -34.55 11.68
CA GLU A 359 -25.42 -34.26 11.48
C GLU A 359 -26.01 -33.25 12.48
N HIS A 360 -25.38 -33.09 13.65
CA HIS A 360 -25.88 -32.26 14.76
C HIS A 360 -24.80 -31.34 15.37
N ALA A 361 -23.80 -30.92 14.59
CA ALA A 361 -22.81 -29.98 15.09
C ALA A 361 -23.41 -28.58 15.28
N ALA A 362 -23.07 -27.95 16.41
CA ALA A 362 -23.51 -26.63 16.80
C ALA A 362 -22.29 -25.75 17.07
N TYR A 363 -22.28 -24.55 16.50
CA TYR A 363 -21.13 -23.63 16.51
C TYR A 363 -21.57 -22.25 17.00
N SER A 364 -20.71 -21.59 17.77
CA SER A 364 -20.86 -20.19 18.15
C SER A 364 -20.69 -19.26 16.93
N ALA A 365 -21.14 -18.01 17.07
CA ALA A 365 -20.97 -17.01 16.01
C ALA A 365 -19.48 -16.75 15.66
N ALA A 366 -18.58 -16.85 16.65
CA ALA A 366 -17.15 -16.67 16.44
C ALA A 366 -16.53 -17.85 15.65
N GLU A 367 -16.94 -19.09 15.98
CA GLU A 367 -16.51 -20.30 15.26
C GLU A 367 -17.02 -20.32 13.81
N GLN A 368 -18.22 -19.79 13.55
CA GLN A 368 -18.77 -19.68 12.20
C GLN A 368 -18.13 -18.57 11.34
N ALA A 369 -17.40 -17.63 11.95
CA ALA A 369 -16.75 -16.53 11.20
C ALA A 369 -15.60 -17.03 10.32
N VAL A 370 -14.89 -18.08 10.76
CA VAL A 370 -13.76 -18.69 10.04
C VAL A 370 -14.19 -19.32 8.71
N PRO A 371 -15.15 -20.28 8.68
CA PRO A 371 -15.64 -20.83 7.43
C PRO A 371 -16.34 -19.78 6.55
N GLN A 372 -16.99 -18.76 7.13
CA GLN A 372 -17.56 -17.66 6.36
C GLN A 372 -16.48 -16.87 5.62
N HIS A 373 -15.35 -16.62 6.28
CA HIS A 373 -14.22 -15.92 5.67
C HIS A 373 -13.67 -16.66 4.45
N LEU A 374 -13.54 -17.99 4.52
CA LEU A 374 -13.12 -18.81 3.37
C LEU A 374 -14.09 -18.65 2.18
N VAL A 375 -15.40 -18.77 2.43
CA VAL A 375 -16.43 -18.60 1.37
C VAL A 375 -16.39 -17.19 0.79
N ASP A 376 -16.21 -16.15 1.62
CA ASP A 376 -16.13 -14.77 1.15
C ASP A 376 -14.92 -14.53 0.23
N VAL A 377 -13.76 -15.10 0.57
CA VAL A 377 -12.54 -15.05 -0.27
C VAL A 377 -12.77 -15.80 -1.58
N HIS A 378 -13.35 -16.99 -1.52
CA HIS A 378 -13.61 -17.79 -2.72
C HIS A 378 -14.62 -17.13 -3.65
N ASP A 379 -15.73 -16.59 -3.12
CA ASP A 379 -16.73 -15.88 -3.93
C ASP A 379 -16.16 -14.63 -4.59
N HIS A 380 -15.22 -13.96 -3.93
CA HIS A 380 -14.45 -12.88 -4.55
C HIS A 380 -13.63 -13.39 -5.75
N LEU A 381 -12.86 -14.46 -5.58
CA LEU A 381 -12.07 -15.08 -6.66
C LEU A 381 -12.95 -15.53 -7.84
N ARG A 382 -14.12 -16.12 -7.56
CA ARG A 382 -15.12 -16.51 -8.58
C ARG A 382 -15.58 -15.29 -9.39
N GLY A 383 -15.90 -14.19 -8.71
CA GLY A 383 -16.33 -12.94 -9.33
C GLY A 383 -15.27 -12.34 -10.24
N GLU A 384 -14.02 -12.31 -9.78
CA GLU A 384 -12.90 -11.77 -10.56
C GLU A 384 -12.62 -12.60 -11.81
N LEU A 385 -12.64 -13.94 -11.69
CA LEU A 385 -12.42 -14.86 -12.80
C LEU A 385 -13.49 -14.71 -13.90
N ALA A 386 -14.76 -14.60 -13.49
CA ALA A 386 -15.86 -14.38 -14.40
C ALA A 386 -15.70 -13.06 -15.17
N GLN A 387 -15.28 -12.01 -14.48
CA GLN A 387 -15.10 -10.69 -15.07
C GLN A 387 -13.88 -10.62 -16.00
N LEU A 388 -12.77 -11.29 -15.65
CA LEU A 388 -11.59 -11.41 -16.49
C LEU A 388 -11.93 -12.11 -17.82
N ARG A 389 -12.68 -13.22 -17.76
CA ARG A 389 -13.13 -13.96 -18.95
C ARG A 389 -14.04 -13.14 -19.84
N ASP A 390 -14.96 -12.37 -19.26
CA ASP A 390 -15.83 -11.52 -20.06
C ASP A 390 -15.02 -10.47 -20.84
N ILE A 391 -14.03 -9.85 -20.21
CA ILE A 391 -13.20 -8.82 -20.85
C ILE A 391 -12.36 -9.38 -21.98
N VAL A 392 -11.71 -10.53 -21.78
CA VAL A 392 -10.99 -11.22 -22.85
C VAL A 392 -11.94 -11.59 -24.00
N GLY A 393 -13.15 -12.05 -23.67
CA GLY A 393 -14.20 -12.31 -24.66
C GLY A 393 -14.62 -11.06 -25.45
N GLN A 394 -14.73 -9.90 -24.80
CA GLN A 394 -15.05 -8.62 -25.46
C GLN A 394 -13.92 -8.14 -26.37
N VAL A 395 -12.65 -8.30 -25.96
CA VAL A 395 -11.48 -8.01 -26.80
C VAL A 395 -11.45 -8.91 -28.04
N ARG A 396 -11.68 -10.22 -27.85
CA ARG A 396 -11.69 -11.20 -28.94
C ARG A 396 -12.76 -10.90 -29.99
N ARG A 397 -13.95 -10.48 -29.56
CA ARG A 397 -15.05 -10.07 -30.46
C ARG A 397 -14.87 -8.69 -31.07
N GLY A 398 -13.81 -7.96 -30.73
CA GLY A 398 -13.54 -6.59 -31.18
C GLY A 398 -14.51 -5.54 -30.62
N ALA A 399 -15.23 -5.87 -29.55
CA ALA A 399 -16.19 -4.97 -28.91
C ALA A 399 -15.50 -3.83 -28.14
N ILE A 400 -14.31 -4.10 -27.61
CA ILE A 400 -13.43 -3.13 -26.95
C ILE A 400 -11.98 -3.34 -27.43
N SER A 401 -11.19 -2.26 -27.47
CA SER A 401 -9.77 -2.38 -27.78
C SER A 401 -9.00 -2.99 -26.61
N THR A 402 -7.81 -3.54 -26.88
CA THR A 402 -6.88 -4.00 -25.83
C THR A 402 -6.56 -2.89 -24.81
N GLY A 403 -6.46 -1.64 -25.27
CA GLY A 403 -6.29 -0.47 -24.40
C GLY A 403 -7.53 -0.13 -23.55
N ALA A 404 -8.74 -0.30 -24.07
CA ALA A 404 -9.97 -0.10 -23.32
C ALA A 404 -10.22 -1.24 -22.31
N ALA A 405 -9.94 -2.49 -22.70
CA ALA A 405 -9.93 -3.64 -21.80
C ALA A 405 -8.96 -3.44 -20.64
N ARG A 406 -7.75 -2.94 -20.92
CA ARG A 406 -6.79 -2.52 -19.88
C ARG A 406 -7.37 -1.50 -18.92
N SER A 407 -8.14 -0.53 -19.40
CA SER A 407 -8.78 0.48 -18.55
C SER A 407 -9.90 -0.08 -17.67
N VAL A 408 -10.73 -1.00 -18.19
CA VAL A 408 -11.83 -1.63 -17.44
C VAL A 408 -11.27 -2.56 -16.35
N ILE A 409 -10.31 -3.41 -16.71
CA ILE A 409 -9.59 -4.29 -15.78
C ILE A 409 -8.95 -3.48 -14.65
N ASN A 410 -8.32 -2.35 -14.98
CA ASN A 410 -7.73 -1.45 -13.98
C ASN A 410 -8.75 -0.81 -13.01
N THR A 411 -10.04 -0.75 -13.35
CA THR A 411 -11.09 -0.15 -12.50
C THR A 411 -11.85 -1.17 -11.64
N MET A 412 -11.69 -2.47 -11.91
CA MET A 412 -12.37 -3.55 -11.18
C MET A 412 -11.78 -3.79 -9.79
N ALA A 413 -10.46 -3.59 -9.66
CA ALA A 413 -9.70 -3.82 -8.44
C ALA A 413 -9.79 -2.65 -7.45
N MET A 414 -10.99 -2.36 -6.93
CA MET A 414 -11.17 -1.47 -5.77
C MET A 414 -10.93 -2.20 -4.43
N ARG A 415 -9.74 -2.79 -4.30
CA ARG A 415 -8.82 -2.71 -3.15
C ARG A 415 -7.65 -3.64 -3.45
N GLN A 416 -6.47 -3.03 -3.52
CA GLN A 416 -5.13 -3.59 -3.74
C GLN A 416 -4.63 -3.71 -5.20
N ASN A 417 -3.81 -2.70 -5.56
CA ASN A 417 -2.58 -2.68 -6.36
C ASN A 417 -2.40 -3.51 -7.67
N ASN A 418 -2.30 -2.76 -8.77
CA ASN A 418 -1.43 -2.90 -9.97
C ASN A 418 -1.71 -3.81 -11.21
N TRP A 419 -2.04 -3.12 -12.32
CA TRP A 419 -1.42 -3.00 -13.67
C TRP A 419 -0.97 -4.19 -14.57
N THR A 420 -1.44 -4.07 -15.83
CA THR A 420 -1.03 -4.66 -17.14
C THR A 420 -1.63 -6.02 -17.50
N LEU A 421 -2.32 -6.11 -18.65
CA LEU A 421 -3.07 -7.30 -19.12
C LEU A 421 -2.22 -8.59 -19.16
N GLY A 422 -0.90 -8.48 -19.37
CA GLY A 422 0.03 -9.61 -19.28
C GLY A 422 0.43 -10.02 -17.86
N ALA A 423 0.42 -9.09 -16.91
CA ALA A 423 0.67 -9.34 -15.49
C ALA A 423 -0.62 -9.54 -14.67
N TYR A 424 -1.80 -9.37 -15.29
CA TYR A 424 -3.08 -9.55 -14.59
C TYR A 424 -3.35 -11.02 -14.30
N CYS A 425 -2.95 -11.93 -15.19
CA CYS A 425 -2.95 -13.33 -14.80
C CYS A 425 -1.86 -13.57 -13.77
N GLU A 426 -0.66 -13.00 -13.85
CA GLU A 426 0.33 -13.11 -12.77
C GLU A 426 -0.19 -12.66 -11.38
N THR A 427 -1.02 -11.60 -11.27
CA THR A 427 -1.62 -11.14 -9.98
C THR A 427 -2.77 -12.03 -9.51
N TYR A 428 -3.65 -12.47 -10.41
CA TYR A 428 -4.67 -13.48 -10.08
C TYR A 428 -4.00 -14.81 -9.68
N CYS A 429 -2.99 -15.24 -10.44
CA CYS A 429 -2.09 -16.35 -10.12
C CYS A 429 -1.44 -16.12 -8.77
N ARG A 430 -0.97 -14.92 -8.43
CA ARG A 430 -0.32 -14.63 -7.14
C ARG A 430 -1.28 -14.59 -5.95
N LEU A 431 -2.53 -14.15 -6.14
CA LEU A 431 -3.57 -14.20 -5.11
C LEU A 431 -4.04 -15.64 -4.87
N VAL A 432 -4.29 -16.41 -5.94
CA VAL A 432 -4.59 -17.84 -5.86
C VAL A 432 -3.41 -18.61 -5.28
N THR A 433 -2.18 -18.38 -5.76
CA THR A 433 -0.96 -18.98 -5.22
C THR A 433 -0.71 -18.54 -3.78
N GLY A 434 -0.96 -17.29 -3.40
CA GLY A 434 -0.79 -16.79 -2.04
C GLY A 434 -1.79 -17.38 -1.04
N HIS A 435 -3.06 -17.44 -1.44
CA HIS A 435 -4.15 -18.11 -0.73
C HIS A 435 -3.85 -19.60 -0.51
N HIS A 436 -3.57 -20.34 -1.59
CA HIS A 436 -3.21 -21.76 -1.52
C HIS A 436 -1.86 -22.02 -0.82
N THR A 437 -0.87 -21.12 -0.94
CA THR A 437 0.42 -21.25 -0.22
C THR A 437 0.25 -21.05 1.30
N LEU A 438 -0.62 -20.14 1.73
CA LEU A 438 -0.96 -19.96 3.14
C LEU A 438 -1.72 -21.17 3.68
N GLU A 439 -2.61 -21.75 2.87
CA GLU A 439 -3.31 -22.97 3.20
C GLU A 439 -2.35 -24.15 3.38
N ASP A 440 -1.50 -24.42 2.39
CA ASP A 440 -0.52 -25.51 2.42
C ASP A 440 0.46 -25.41 3.60
N ARG A 441 0.93 -24.20 3.92
CA ARG A 441 2.00 -23.99 4.91
C ARG A 441 1.51 -23.77 6.33
N SER A 442 0.24 -23.43 6.51
CA SER A 442 -0.32 -23.09 7.83
C SER A 442 -1.61 -23.87 8.10
N ILE A 443 -2.65 -23.65 7.31
CA ILE A 443 -4.01 -24.14 7.61
C ILE A 443 -4.06 -25.66 7.50
N PHE A 444 -3.53 -26.25 6.43
CA PHE A 444 -3.51 -27.70 6.22
C PHE A 444 -2.61 -28.41 7.21
N VAL A 445 -1.46 -27.82 7.58
CA VAL A 445 -0.59 -28.37 8.63
C VAL A 445 -1.32 -28.39 9.98
N HIS A 446 -2.04 -27.32 10.32
CA HIS A 446 -2.84 -27.20 11.54
C HIS A 446 -4.00 -28.20 11.56
N LEU A 447 -4.81 -28.24 10.50
CA LEU A 447 -5.97 -29.14 10.38
C LEU A 447 -5.55 -30.61 10.36
N ARG A 448 -4.46 -30.96 9.68
CA ARG A 448 -3.89 -32.32 9.67
C ARG A 448 -3.42 -32.75 11.07
N GLY A 449 -2.94 -31.80 11.88
CA GLY A 449 -2.59 -32.04 13.29
C GLY A 449 -3.81 -32.18 14.21
N ALA A 450 -4.89 -31.43 13.93
CA ALA A 450 -6.09 -31.38 14.76
C ALA A 450 -7.10 -32.52 14.46
N GLU A 451 -7.23 -32.94 13.20
CA GLU A 451 -8.22 -33.92 12.74
C GLU A 451 -7.60 -34.88 11.69
N PRO A 452 -6.95 -35.98 12.14
CA PRO A 452 -6.20 -36.88 11.26
C PRO A 452 -7.01 -37.53 10.12
N ASP A 453 -8.33 -37.67 10.31
CA ASP A 453 -9.25 -38.24 9.31
C ASP A 453 -9.41 -37.34 8.06
N LEU A 454 -9.00 -36.06 8.13
CA LEU A 454 -8.93 -35.15 6.98
C LEU A 454 -7.72 -35.41 6.08
N GLY A 455 -6.76 -36.23 6.49
CA GLY A 455 -5.51 -36.46 5.76
C GLY A 455 -5.70 -36.69 4.25
N PRO A 456 -6.55 -37.64 3.82
CA PRO A 456 -6.79 -37.88 2.40
C PRO A 456 -7.40 -36.69 1.63
N VAL A 457 -8.24 -35.88 2.28
CA VAL A 457 -8.81 -34.66 1.68
C VAL A 457 -7.75 -33.59 1.52
N ILE A 458 -6.93 -33.37 2.54
CA ILE A 458 -5.84 -32.39 2.51
C ILE A 458 -4.80 -32.78 1.45
N ASP A 459 -4.40 -34.05 1.41
CA ASP A 459 -3.46 -34.54 0.38
C ASP A 459 -4.02 -34.31 -1.03
N ARG A 460 -5.34 -34.49 -1.20
CA ARG A 460 -6.01 -34.23 -2.48
C ARG A 460 -6.05 -32.74 -2.83
N LEU A 461 -6.29 -31.86 -1.86
CA LEU A 461 -6.29 -30.40 -2.08
C LEU A 461 -4.88 -29.91 -2.45
N GLU A 462 -3.83 -30.40 -1.77
CA GLU A 462 -2.42 -30.11 -2.09
C GLU A 462 -2.06 -30.59 -3.52
N GLU A 463 -2.52 -31.78 -3.93
CA GLU A 463 -2.36 -32.24 -5.33
C GLU A 463 -3.03 -31.31 -6.34
N GLU A 464 -4.25 -30.84 -6.04
CA GLU A 464 -5.00 -29.92 -6.91
C GLU A 464 -4.33 -28.53 -6.96
N HIS A 465 -3.70 -28.06 -5.87
CA HIS A 465 -2.91 -26.83 -5.86
C HIS A 465 -1.73 -26.89 -6.84
N HIS A 466 -1.01 -28.01 -6.91
CA HIS A 466 0.08 -28.19 -7.87
C HIS A 466 -0.43 -28.11 -9.31
N VAL A 467 -1.54 -28.77 -9.61
CA VAL A 467 -2.14 -28.72 -10.95
C VAL A 467 -2.62 -27.31 -11.28
N ILE A 468 -3.25 -26.60 -10.34
CA ILE A 468 -3.67 -25.21 -10.52
C ILE A 468 -2.45 -24.33 -10.81
N SER A 469 -1.33 -24.52 -10.09
CA SER A 469 -0.07 -23.81 -10.38
C SER A 469 0.39 -24.03 -11.83
N ASP A 470 0.37 -25.27 -12.33
CA ASP A 470 0.74 -25.57 -13.72
C ASP A 470 -0.22 -24.92 -14.74
N VAL A 471 -1.51 -24.79 -14.41
CA VAL A 471 -2.49 -24.09 -15.27
C VAL A 471 -2.25 -22.57 -15.24
N LEU A 472 -1.90 -22.02 -14.08
CA LEU A 472 -1.56 -20.61 -13.92
C LEU A 472 -0.31 -20.25 -14.74
N GLU A 473 0.70 -21.13 -14.80
CA GLU A 473 1.88 -20.97 -15.68
C GLU A 473 1.48 -20.96 -17.17
N GLN A 474 0.54 -21.81 -17.59
CA GLN A 474 0.05 -21.81 -18.99
C GLN A 474 -0.65 -20.50 -19.37
N VAL A 475 -1.35 -19.88 -18.43
CA VAL A 475 -1.98 -18.57 -18.65
C VAL A 475 -0.91 -17.47 -18.80
N ASP A 476 0.17 -17.52 -18.01
CA ASP A 476 1.29 -16.59 -18.11
C ASP A 476 2.01 -16.71 -19.46
N ASP A 477 2.33 -17.94 -19.88
CA ASP A 477 2.95 -18.21 -21.18
C ASP A 477 2.10 -17.69 -22.35
N ALA A 478 0.77 -17.87 -22.28
CA ALA A 478 -0.16 -17.37 -23.30
C ALA A 478 -0.16 -15.83 -23.38
N LEU A 479 -0.02 -15.15 -22.25
CA LEU A 479 0.06 -13.69 -22.19
C LEU A 479 1.39 -13.14 -22.69
N VAL A 480 2.51 -13.77 -22.34
CA VAL A 480 3.83 -13.44 -22.88
C VAL A 480 3.82 -13.59 -24.41
N GLY A 481 3.17 -14.64 -24.92
CA GLY A 481 2.96 -14.86 -26.35
C GLY A 481 2.22 -13.71 -27.05
N LEU A 482 1.21 -13.12 -26.40
CA LEU A 482 0.48 -11.96 -26.92
C LEU A 482 1.38 -10.71 -27.03
N VAL A 483 2.20 -10.44 -26.02
CA VAL A 483 3.13 -9.28 -25.99
C VAL A 483 4.22 -9.40 -27.06
N GLY A 484 4.69 -10.62 -27.35
CA GLY A 484 5.69 -10.87 -28.37
C GLY A 484 5.17 -10.79 -29.82
N SER A 485 3.85 -10.76 -30.03
CA SER A 485 3.23 -10.69 -31.35
C SER A 485 2.98 -9.23 -31.77
N GLU A 486 3.44 -8.81 -32.96
CA GLU A 486 3.11 -7.50 -33.52
C GLU A 486 1.57 -7.36 -33.57
N SER A 487 1.03 -6.37 -32.87
CA SER A 487 -0.33 -6.40 -32.30
C SER A 487 -1.50 -6.26 -33.29
N TYR A 488 -1.35 -6.65 -34.56
CA TYR A 488 -2.42 -6.62 -35.56
C TYR A 488 -2.32 -7.76 -36.58
N GLY A 489 -3.45 -8.44 -36.84
CA GLY A 489 -3.58 -9.48 -37.86
C GLY A 489 -3.92 -10.86 -37.29
N ARG A 490 -3.72 -11.91 -38.09
CA ARG A 490 -4.05 -13.31 -37.74
C ARG A 490 -3.28 -13.80 -36.50
N ALA A 491 -2.02 -13.40 -36.36
CA ALA A 491 -1.18 -13.76 -35.21
C ALA A 491 -1.72 -13.25 -33.86
N GLY A 492 -2.26 -12.03 -33.82
CA GLY A 492 -2.87 -11.48 -32.60
C GLY A 492 -4.19 -12.16 -32.23
N GLN A 493 -4.96 -12.64 -33.23
CA GLN A 493 -6.17 -13.42 -32.98
C GLN A 493 -5.83 -14.82 -32.44
N ASP A 494 -4.83 -15.47 -33.03
CA ASP A 494 -4.35 -16.78 -32.57
C ASP A 494 -3.84 -16.72 -31.11
N ALA A 495 -3.17 -15.62 -30.72
CA ALA A 495 -2.74 -15.38 -29.33
C ALA A 495 -3.90 -15.13 -28.36
N LEU A 496 -4.94 -14.39 -28.78
CA LEU A 496 -6.15 -14.19 -27.96
C LEU A 496 -6.97 -15.47 -27.79
N ASP A 497 -6.98 -16.35 -28.80
CA ASP A 497 -7.59 -17.68 -28.72
C ASP A 497 -6.86 -18.56 -27.71
N GLU A 498 -5.53 -18.48 -27.64
CA GLU A 498 -4.73 -19.20 -26.66
C GLU A 498 -4.99 -18.73 -25.22
N ILE A 499 -5.04 -17.40 -25.00
CA ILE A 499 -5.39 -16.84 -23.68
C ILE A 499 -6.79 -17.29 -23.25
N GLN A 500 -7.76 -17.31 -24.17
CA GLN A 500 -9.10 -17.78 -23.83
C GLN A 500 -9.10 -19.26 -23.43
N ARG A 501 -8.37 -20.13 -24.15
CA ARG A 501 -8.25 -21.56 -23.81
C ARG A 501 -7.65 -21.75 -22.42
N ALA A 502 -6.57 -21.04 -22.12
CA ALA A 502 -5.90 -21.11 -20.82
C ALA A 502 -6.83 -20.63 -19.68
N LEU A 503 -7.57 -19.53 -19.88
CA LEU A 503 -8.53 -19.02 -18.90
C LEU A 503 -9.75 -19.93 -18.70
N ASP A 504 -10.24 -20.59 -19.76
CA ASP A 504 -11.33 -21.55 -19.66
C ASP A 504 -10.88 -22.78 -18.84
N LEU A 505 -9.65 -23.27 -19.05
CA LEU A 505 -9.08 -24.35 -18.23
C LEU A 505 -8.91 -23.92 -16.77
N LEU A 506 -8.37 -22.72 -16.52
CA LEU A 506 -8.24 -22.16 -15.17
C LEU A 506 -9.60 -22.02 -14.46
N THR A 507 -10.63 -21.65 -15.21
CA THR A 507 -11.98 -21.52 -14.66
C THR A 507 -12.53 -22.87 -14.22
N ASP A 508 -12.41 -23.87 -15.08
CA ASP A 508 -12.87 -25.21 -14.75
C ASP A 508 -12.14 -25.76 -13.53
N THR A 509 -10.80 -25.62 -13.48
CA THR A 509 -9.99 -26.18 -12.39
C THR A 509 -10.24 -25.48 -11.07
N LEU A 510 -10.24 -24.14 -11.06
CA LEU A 510 -10.39 -23.40 -9.82
C LEU A 510 -11.80 -23.49 -9.26
N LEU A 511 -12.85 -23.36 -10.07
CA LEU A 511 -14.23 -23.45 -9.57
C LEU A 511 -14.53 -24.82 -8.96
N SER A 512 -14.05 -25.88 -9.62
CA SER A 512 -14.15 -27.25 -9.12
C SER A 512 -13.40 -27.44 -7.80
N HIS A 513 -12.21 -26.84 -7.68
CA HIS A 513 -11.36 -26.92 -6.49
C HIS A 513 -11.98 -26.19 -5.29
N LEU A 514 -12.32 -24.90 -5.44
CA LEU A 514 -12.92 -24.09 -4.37
C LEU A 514 -14.22 -24.71 -3.84
N ALA A 515 -15.04 -25.27 -4.73
CA ALA A 515 -16.28 -25.95 -4.32
C ALA A 515 -16.02 -27.28 -3.58
N TYR A 516 -14.91 -27.95 -3.84
CA TYR A 516 -14.50 -29.13 -3.09
C TYR A 516 -13.96 -28.74 -1.72
N GLU A 517 -13.09 -27.75 -1.65
CA GLU A 517 -12.50 -27.25 -0.42
C GLU A 517 -13.58 -26.76 0.56
N GLU A 518 -14.47 -25.88 0.12
CA GLU A 518 -15.59 -25.42 0.97
C GLU A 518 -16.49 -26.59 1.39
N ARG A 519 -16.68 -27.58 0.53
CA ARG A 519 -17.55 -28.70 0.90
C ARG A 519 -16.95 -29.51 2.05
N GLU A 520 -15.64 -29.68 2.10
CA GLU A 520 -14.97 -30.54 3.09
C GLU A 520 -14.45 -29.76 4.32
N LEU A 521 -14.02 -28.50 4.17
CA LEU A 521 -13.30 -27.78 5.23
C LEU A 521 -14.16 -26.88 6.11
N LEU A 522 -15.40 -26.55 5.75
CA LEU A 522 -16.20 -25.61 6.58
C LEU A 522 -16.43 -26.11 8.02
N HIS A 523 -16.70 -27.41 8.20
CA HIS A 523 -16.90 -27.99 9.52
C HIS A 523 -15.58 -28.09 10.33
N PRO A 524 -14.48 -28.61 9.78
CA PRO A 524 -13.16 -28.56 10.41
C PRO A 524 -12.72 -27.14 10.81
N LEU A 525 -12.84 -26.18 9.90
CA LEU A 525 -12.47 -24.78 10.15
C LEU A 525 -13.31 -24.14 11.25
N ALA A 526 -14.61 -24.46 11.31
CA ALA A 526 -15.45 -23.99 12.41
C ALA A 526 -15.00 -24.54 13.78
N ARG A 527 -14.43 -25.75 13.83
CA ARG A 527 -13.95 -26.36 15.08
C ARG A 527 -12.57 -25.89 15.50
N HIS A 528 -11.69 -25.68 14.53
CA HIS A 528 -10.24 -25.57 14.77
C HIS A 528 -9.63 -24.23 14.36
N GLY A 529 -10.34 -23.39 13.62
CA GLY A 529 -9.79 -22.13 13.10
C GLY A 529 -8.72 -22.34 12.04
N PHE A 530 -8.01 -21.25 11.69
CA PHE A 530 -6.90 -21.26 10.71
C PHE A 530 -5.53 -21.61 11.31
N GLY A 531 -5.42 -21.73 12.65
CA GLY A 531 -4.15 -21.96 13.37
C GLY A 531 -3.74 -20.77 14.22
#